data_AF-A0A920V3N9-F1
#
_entry.id   AF-A0A920V3N9-F1
#
_cell.length_a   1.000
_cell.length_b   1.000
_cell.length_c   1.000
_cell.angle_alpha   90.00
_cell.angle_beta   90.00
_cell.angle_gamma   90.00
#
_symmetry.space_group_name_H-M   'P 1'
#
loop_
_entity.id
_entity.type
_entity.pdbx_description
1 polymer ?
#
loop_
_entity_poly.entity_id
_entity_poly.type
_entity_poly.pdbx_seq_one_letter_code
_entity_poly.pdbx_strand_id
1 'polypeptide(L)'
;MRDDNPFRPGRRALTGHLRLRWAGFGRRLSTLILSISAVLGVAVLFVRLTGLVNLPLDEMVTLTAGLIGIQTIGVADWAGLGVLAAILVLAAVAVSSLTAACWHDRPTRSDAARVIDRHHGTKDLFLTLTLLDGSAGNYQPLVARNAISKSAGIQPAPVVPLPLSRGSRKTRGRPGCRRAAGACRPPFDPFDEVARADEIKQQRTELEREARKTKVRAEQLSDEEDENSPQVKQAIDELKAALKKMATAAPDANRKLLNQQRKKLGDLHKMADAHKLKQTLNRTTNDQKFGQIDSPKVEKWSKELQEGSTDNLKKELESKRRTSRNSPNLTVTTVPRPRRSDPS
;
A
#
# COMPACT_ATOMS: atom_id res chain seq x y z
N MET A 1 65.10 -41.98 -15.17
CA MET A 1 64.03 -41.63 -16.12
C MET A 1 62.96 -40.86 -15.36
N ARG A 2 62.94 -39.54 -15.51
CA ARG A 2 61.87 -38.67 -14.98
C ARG A 2 60.90 -38.43 -16.11
N ASP A 3 59.65 -38.81 -15.91
CA ASP A 3 58.52 -38.50 -16.79
C ASP A 3 58.20 -37.00 -16.72
N ASP A 4 59.04 -36.17 -17.33
CA ASP A 4 58.77 -34.77 -17.59
C ASP A 4 57.84 -34.68 -18.80
N ASN A 5 56.58 -35.04 -18.59
CA ASN A 5 55.53 -34.89 -19.58
C ASN A 5 55.13 -33.40 -19.60
N PRO A 6 55.49 -32.61 -20.63
CA PRO A 6 55.26 -31.15 -20.67
C PRO A 6 53.78 -30.77 -20.78
N PHE A 7 52.89 -31.77 -20.83
CA PHE A 7 51.45 -31.65 -20.95
C PHE A 7 50.69 -31.78 -19.63
N ARG A 8 51.31 -31.62 -18.45
CA ARG A 8 50.54 -31.42 -17.22
C ARG A 8 49.99 -29.98 -17.20
N PRO A 9 48.67 -29.76 -17.40
CA PRO A 9 48.11 -28.41 -17.33
C PRO A 9 48.30 -27.85 -15.92
N GLY A 10 49.16 -26.84 -15.77
CA GLY A 10 49.32 -26.13 -14.52
C GLY A 10 47.98 -25.57 -14.03
N ARG A 11 47.81 -25.41 -12.70
CA ARG A 11 46.57 -24.97 -12.02
C ARG A 11 45.87 -23.74 -12.63
N ARG A 12 46.57 -22.94 -13.45
CA ARG A 12 46.04 -21.78 -14.19
C ARG A 12 45.18 -22.15 -15.42
N ALA A 13 45.39 -23.31 -16.04
CA ALA A 13 44.59 -23.76 -17.19
C ALA A 13 43.18 -24.26 -16.77
N LEU A 14 43.08 -24.88 -15.59
CA LEU A 14 41.81 -25.34 -15.02
C LEU A 14 40.83 -24.18 -14.76
N THR A 15 41.33 -23.02 -14.40
CA THR A 15 40.50 -21.83 -14.11
C THR A 15 39.86 -21.23 -15.36
N GLY A 16 40.50 -21.33 -16.53
CA GLY A 16 39.93 -20.85 -17.81
C GLY A 16 38.74 -21.68 -18.28
N HIS A 17 38.83 -23.01 -18.13
CA HIS A 17 37.77 -23.94 -18.55
C HIS A 17 36.48 -23.78 -17.73
N LEU A 18 36.61 -23.55 -16.42
CA LEU A 18 35.48 -23.23 -15.55
C LEU A 18 34.80 -21.92 -15.98
N ARG A 19 35.56 -20.88 -16.31
CA ARG A 19 35.00 -19.58 -16.70
C ARG A 19 34.20 -19.62 -18.01
N LEU A 20 34.65 -20.40 -18.99
CA LEU A 20 33.93 -20.59 -20.27
C LEU A 20 32.59 -21.29 -20.05
N ARG A 21 32.55 -22.27 -19.14
CA ARG A 21 31.32 -22.96 -18.73
C ARG A 21 30.30 -21.99 -18.11
N TRP A 22 30.72 -21.14 -17.18
CA TRP A 22 29.80 -20.19 -16.55
C TRP A 22 29.22 -19.14 -17.51
N ALA A 23 29.97 -18.74 -18.55
CA ALA A 23 29.54 -17.72 -19.50
C ALA A 23 28.36 -18.15 -20.42
N GLY A 24 28.33 -19.41 -20.85
CA GLY A 24 27.22 -19.96 -21.63
C GLY A 24 25.97 -20.20 -20.77
N PHE A 25 26.18 -20.69 -19.54
CA PHE A 25 25.13 -20.94 -18.57
C PHE A 25 24.33 -19.67 -18.23
N GLY A 26 25.02 -18.55 -17.95
CA GLY A 26 24.36 -17.30 -17.56
C GLY A 26 23.42 -16.71 -18.61
N ARG A 27 23.74 -16.83 -19.91
CA ARG A 27 22.87 -16.30 -20.97
C ARG A 27 21.61 -17.14 -21.16
N ARG A 28 21.75 -18.47 -21.20
CA ARG A 28 20.61 -19.40 -21.34
C ARG A 28 19.70 -19.35 -20.13
N LEU A 29 20.28 -19.29 -18.92
CA LEU A 29 19.54 -19.11 -17.68
C LEU A 29 18.73 -17.81 -17.70
N SER A 30 19.36 -16.70 -18.09
CA SER A 30 18.68 -15.41 -18.17
C SER A 30 17.53 -15.42 -19.18
N THR A 31 17.70 -16.03 -20.35
CA THR A 31 16.62 -16.11 -21.35
C THR A 31 15.48 -17.03 -20.89
N LEU A 32 15.80 -18.16 -20.26
CA LEU A 32 14.80 -19.09 -19.72
C LEU A 32 13.99 -18.45 -18.61
N ILE A 33 14.65 -17.84 -17.62
CA ILE A 33 13.97 -17.12 -16.52
C ILE A 33 13.03 -16.05 -17.08
N LEU A 34 13.49 -15.26 -18.05
CA LEU A 34 12.69 -14.17 -18.61
C LEU A 34 11.48 -14.69 -19.40
N SER A 35 11.67 -15.76 -20.19
CA SER A 35 10.57 -16.40 -20.94
C SER A 35 9.53 -17.06 -20.01
N ILE A 36 9.97 -17.83 -19.02
CA ILE A 36 9.09 -18.54 -18.09
C ILE A 36 8.37 -17.54 -17.18
N SER A 37 9.07 -16.51 -16.69
CA SER A 37 8.46 -15.44 -15.91
C SER A 37 7.42 -14.65 -16.72
N ALA A 38 7.67 -14.37 -18.00
CA ALA A 38 6.70 -13.70 -18.86
C ALA A 38 5.44 -14.56 -19.06
N VAL A 39 5.60 -15.86 -19.34
CA VAL A 39 4.47 -16.80 -19.50
C VAL A 39 3.66 -16.90 -18.20
N LEU A 40 4.33 -17.00 -17.05
CA LEU A 40 3.68 -17.02 -15.74
C LEU A 40 2.92 -15.74 -15.43
N GLY A 41 3.50 -14.58 -15.75
CA GLY A 41 2.81 -13.29 -15.60
C GLY A 41 1.53 -13.22 -16.43
N VAL A 42 1.56 -13.72 -17.67
CA VAL A 42 0.37 -13.81 -18.53
C VAL A 42 -0.65 -14.79 -17.97
N ALA A 43 -0.21 -15.94 -17.44
CA ALA A 43 -1.11 -16.92 -16.82
C ALA A 43 -1.81 -16.36 -15.58
N VAL A 44 -1.10 -15.66 -14.69
CA VAL A 44 -1.69 -15.00 -13.52
C VAL A 44 -2.67 -13.91 -13.93
N LEU A 45 -2.34 -13.12 -14.96
CA LEU A 45 -3.23 -12.11 -15.52
C LEU A 45 -4.51 -12.73 -16.10
N PHE A 46 -4.37 -13.87 -16.80
CA PHE A 46 -5.50 -14.61 -17.37
C PHE A 46 -6.42 -15.18 -16.29
N VAL A 47 -5.87 -15.79 -15.24
CA VAL A 47 -6.64 -16.26 -14.06
C VAL A 47 -7.38 -15.08 -13.42
N ARG A 48 -6.74 -13.91 -13.32
CA ARG A 48 -7.38 -12.71 -12.77
C ARG A 48 -8.53 -12.19 -13.64
N LEU A 49 -8.35 -12.16 -14.96
CA LEU A 49 -9.37 -11.69 -15.91
C LEU A 49 -10.56 -12.63 -16.01
N THR A 50 -10.32 -13.93 -15.87
CA THR A 50 -11.36 -14.97 -16.01
C THR A 50 -12.10 -15.26 -14.72
N GLY A 51 -11.54 -14.90 -13.55
CA GLY A 51 -12.17 -15.16 -12.27
C GLY A 51 -12.35 -16.65 -11.98
N LEU A 52 -11.47 -17.51 -12.50
CA LEU A 52 -11.44 -18.94 -12.17
C LEU A 52 -10.96 -19.11 -10.72
N VAL A 53 -11.90 -19.12 -9.78
CA VAL A 53 -11.65 -19.10 -8.31
C VAL A 53 -11.38 -20.48 -7.72
N ASN A 54 -11.38 -21.56 -8.52
CA ASN A 54 -11.09 -22.91 -8.03
C ASN A 54 -9.89 -23.48 -8.77
N LEU A 55 -8.70 -23.09 -8.33
CA LEU A 55 -7.48 -23.77 -8.75
C LEU A 55 -7.16 -24.84 -7.71
N PRO A 56 -6.66 -26.03 -8.10
CA PRO A 56 -6.18 -27.05 -7.17
C PRO A 56 -4.98 -26.59 -6.32
N LEU A 57 -4.52 -25.35 -6.53
CA LEU A 57 -3.42 -24.71 -5.83
C LEU A 57 -3.89 -23.93 -4.58
N ASP A 58 -5.19 -23.76 -4.36
CA ASP A 58 -5.72 -23.00 -3.22
C ASP A 58 -5.27 -23.55 -1.86
N GLU A 59 -5.25 -24.88 -1.69
CA GLU A 59 -4.74 -25.53 -0.49
C GLU A 59 -3.24 -25.27 -0.29
N MET A 60 -2.46 -25.28 -1.37
CA MET A 60 -1.02 -25.02 -1.30
C MET A 60 -0.71 -23.55 -0.95
N VAL A 61 -1.49 -22.61 -1.50
CA VAL A 61 -1.36 -21.18 -1.24
C VAL A 61 -1.76 -20.84 0.20
N THR A 62 -2.87 -21.39 0.68
CA THR A 62 -3.31 -21.18 2.06
C THR A 62 -2.33 -21.76 3.09
N LEU A 63 -1.77 -22.95 2.83
CA LEU A 63 -0.78 -23.58 3.70
C LEU A 63 0.53 -22.77 3.74
N THR A 64 1.02 -22.31 2.58
CA THR A 64 2.24 -21.48 2.50
C THR A 64 2.03 -20.08 3.10
N ALA A 65 0.87 -19.46 2.88
CA ALA A 65 0.52 -18.19 3.50
C ALA A 65 0.43 -18.31 5.04
N GLY A 66 -0.16 -19.41 5.52
CA GLY A 66 -0.22 -19.73 6.95
C GLY A 66 1.16 -19.89 7.59
N LEU A 67 2.12 -20.47 6.87
CA LEU A 67 3.50 -20.61 7.33
C LEU A 67 4.22 -19.25 7.51
N ILE A 68 3.82 -18.25 6.73
CA ILE A 68 4.36 -16.89 6.76
C ILE A 68 3.54 -15.98 7.71
N GLY A 69 2.46 -16.50 8.31
CA GLY A 69 1.59 -15.76 9.23
C GLY A 69 0.58 -14.84 8.53
N ILE A 70 0.33 -15.06 7.24
CA ILE A 70 -0.61 -14.26 6.44
C ILE A 70 -1.95 -15.01 6.39
N GLN A 71 -3.01 -14.40 6.92
CA GLN A 71 -4.37 -14.95 6.77
C GLN A 71 -4.88 -14.65 5.36
N THR A 72 -5.25 -15.70 4.60
CA THR A 72 -5.76 -15.58 3.23
C THR A 72 -6.89 -16.59 3.01
N ILE A 73 -7.90 -16.22 2.23
CA ILE A 73 -9.02 -17.10 1.83
C ILE A 73 -8.72 -17.75 0.46
N GLY A 74 -7.47 -18.14 0.23
CA GLY A 74 -7.00 -18.69 -1.05
C GLY A 74 -6.62 -17.63 -2.09
N VAL A 75 -6.62 -17.98 -3.39
CA VAL A 75 -6.21 -17.09 -4.49
C VAL A 75 -7.23 -15.99 -4.79
N ALA A 76 -8.42 -16.04 -4.15
CA ALA A 76 -9.45 -15.02 -4.27
C ALA A 76 -9.02 -13.66 -3.67
N ASP A 77 -8.20 -13.69 -2.62
CA ASP A 77 -7.67 -12.49 -1.97
C ASP A 77 -6.39 -11.99 -2.64
N TRP A 78 -6.20 -10.67 -2.63
CA TRP A 78 -4.97 -10.03 -3.12
C TRP A 78 -3.70 -10.57 -2.45
N ALA A 79 -3.81 -10.95 -1.17
CA ALA A 79 -2.71 -11.55 -0.42
C ALA A 79 -2.37 -12.96 -0.92
N GLY A 80 -3.37 -13.82 -1.17
CA GLY A 80 -3.15 -15.16 -1.70
C GLY A 80 -2.63 -15.13 -3.14
N LEU A 81 -3.08 -14.19 -3.96
CA LEU A 81 -2.58 -13.98 -5.32
C LEU A 81 -1.10 -13.53 -5.31
N GLY A 82 -0.70 -12.71 -4.34
CA GLY A 82 0.70 -12.35 -4.11
C GLY A 82 1.58 -13.54 -3.74
N VAL A 83 1.09 -14.43 -2.86
CA VAL A 83 1.79 -15.65 -2.46
C VAL A 83 1.94 -16.62 -3.65
N LEU A 84 0.87 -16.83 -4.43
CA LEU A 84 0.91 -17.66 -5.63
C LEU A 84 1.91 -17.11 -6.67
N ALA A 85 1.93 -15.79 -6.88
CA ALA A 85 2.91 -15.17 -7.78
C ALA A 85 4.35 -15.38 -7.30
N ALA A 86 4.61 -15.25 -5.99
CA ALA A 86 5.93 -15.51 -5.42
C ALA A 86 6.38 -16.96 -5.61
N ILE A 87 5.50 -17.93 -5.34
CA ILE A 87 5.77 -19.36 -5.52
C ILE A 87 6.08 -19.67 -6.98
N LEU A 88 5.30 -19.14 -7.92
CA LEU A 88 5.50 -19.38 -9.35
C LEU A 88 6.81 -18.77 -9.86
N VAL A 89 7.17 -17.57 -9.40
CA VAL A 89 8.47 -16.96 -9.74
C VAL A 89 9.62 -17.80 -9.21
N LEU A 90 9.51 -18.30 -7.98
CA LEU A 90 10.55 -19.12 -7.37
C LEU A 90 10.68 -20.49 -8.07
N ALA A 91 9.55 -21.11 -8.41
CA ALA A 91 9.50 -22.32 -9.23
C ALA A 91 10.12 -22.10 -10.62
N ALA A 92 9.82 -20.97 -11.27
CA ALA A 92 10.42 -20.61 -12.55
C ALA A 92 11.93 -20.50 -12.48
N VAL A 93 12.45 -19.86 -11.43
CA VAL A 93 13.89 -19.75 -11.19
C VAL A 93 14.51 -21.12 -10.94
N ALA A 94 13.87 -21.97 -10.13
CA ALA A 94 14.34 -23.32 -9.83
C ALA A 94 14.40 -24.19 -11.10
N VAL A 95 13.31 -24.24 -11.87
CA VAL A 95 13.21 -25.02 -13.12
C VAL A 95 14.19 -24.50 -14.16
N SER A 96 14.33 -23.17 -14.30
CA SER A 96 15.30 -22.57 -15.23
C SER A 96 16.75 -22.90 -14.83
N SER A 97 17.04 -22.88 -13.54
CA SER A 97 18.37 -23.24 -13.01
C SER A 97 18.68 -24.71 -13.28
N LEU A 98 17.71 -25.59 -13.03
CA LEU A 98 17.85 -27.03 -13.24
C LEU A 98 18.01 -27.37 -14.73
N THR A 99 17.15 -26.82 -15.59
CA THR A 99 17.25 -27.02 -17.05
C THR A 99 18.55 -26.45 -17.61
N ALA A 100 18.99 -25.28 -17.14
CA ALA A 100 20.29 -24.73 -17.53
C ALA A 100 21.47 -25.59 -17.04
N ALA A 101 21.34 -26.25 -15.89
CA ALA A 101 22.36 -27.15 -15.36
C ALA A 101 22.42 -28.48 -16.14
N CYS A 102 21.25 -29.02 -16.53
CA CYS A 102 21.14 -30.24 -17.31
C CYS A 102 21.57 -30.05 -18.77
N TRP A 103 21.22 -28.93 -19.41
CA TRP A 103 21.62 -28.61 -20.81
C TRP A 103 22.93 -27.83 -20.92
N HIS A 104 23.83 -28.05 -19.96
CA HIS A 104 25.12 -27.40 -19.97
C HIS A 104 26.03 -28.05 -21.03
N ASP A 105 25.97 -27.53 -22.27
CA ASP A 105 26.90 -27.88 -23.35
C ASP A 105 28.34 -27.69 -22.87
N ARG A 106 29.15 -28.74 -23.01
CA ARG A 106 30.58 -28.68 -22.68
C ARG A 106 31.29 -27.96 -23.82
N PRO A 107 31.84 -26.75 -23.62
CA PRO A 107 32.59 -26.07 -24.67
C PRO A 107 33.78 -26.95 -25.09
N THR A 108 33.89 -27.19 -26.39
CA THR A 108 34.95 -28.05 -26.95
C THR A 108 36.29 -27.30 -26.91
N ARG A 109 37.41 -28.04 -26.94
CA ARG A 109 38.76 -27.44 -26.97
C ARG A 109 38.94 -26.54 -28.20
N SER A 110 38.35 -26.91 -29.32
CA SER A 110 38.37 -26.13 -30.57
C SER A 110 37.64 -24.80 -30.45
N ASP A 111 36.51 -24.75 -29.72
CA ASP A 111 35.81 -23.47 -29.47
C ASP A 111 36.65 -22.52 -28.61
N ALA A 112 37.30 -23.04 -27.57
CA ALA A 112 38.19 -22.25 -26.73
C ALA A 112 39.37 -21.69 -27.54
N ALA A 113 39.98 -22.53 -28.38
CA ALA A 113 41.06 -22.13 -29.27
C ALA A 113 40.63 -21.04 -30.27
N ARG A 114 39.43 -21.18 -30.87
CA ARG A 114 38.86 -20.19 -31.80
C ARG A 114 38.58 -18.83 -31.14
N VAL A 115 38.16 -18.84 -29.87
CA VAL A 115 37.93 -17.59 -29.10
C VAL A 115 39.26 -16.89 -28.79
N ILE A 116 40.30 -17.66 -28.44
CA ILE A 116 41.66 -17.12 -28.24
C ILE A 116 42.17 -16.49 -29.54
N ASP A 117 42.03 -17.20 -30.66
CA ASP A 117 42.48 -16.74 -31.99
C ASP A 117 41.81 -15.44 -32.42
N ARG A 118 40.48 -15.33 -32.24
CA ARG A 118 39.73 -14.09 -32.53
C ARG A 118 40.13 -12.91 -31.65
N HIS A 119 40.46 -13.15 -30.38
CA HIS A 119 40.77 -12.08 -29.44
C HIS A 119 42.20 -11.54 -29.63
N HIS A 120 43.14 -12.39 -30.03
CA HIS A 120 44.55 -12.02 -30.21
C HIS A 120 44.97 -11.86 -31.68
N GLY A 121 44.04 -12.01 -32.63
CA GLY A 121 44.32 -11.91 -34.07
C GLY A 121 45.34 -12.96 -34.53
N THR A 122 45.45 -14.08 -33.83
CA THR A 122 46.29 -15.19 -34.25
C THR A 122 45.49 -15.98 -35.28
N LYS A 123 46.01 -16.07 -36.51
CA LYS A 123 45.34 -16.61 -37.71
C LYS A 123 44.97 -18.10 -37.56
N ASP A 124 44.01 -18.39 -36.69
CA ASP A 124 43.57 -19.73 -36.29
C ASP A 124 44.74 -20.64 -35.83
N LEU A 125 45.76 -20.06 -35.19
CA LEU A 125 46.98 -20.77 -34.77
C LEU A 125 46.68 -21.78 -33.65
N PHE A 126 45.85 -21.40 -32.69
CA PHE A 126 45.47 -22.30 -31.61
C PHE A 126 44.44 -23.32 -32.09
N LEU A 127 43.53 -22.93 -32.98
CA LEU A 127 42.57 -23.85 -33.60
C LEU A 127 43.30 -24.93 -34.40
N THR A 128 44.25 -24.55 -35.25
CA THR A 128 45.07 -25.50 -36.00
C THR A 128 45.84 -26.44 -35.08
N LEU A 129 46.41 -25.93 -33.98
CA LEU A 129 47.05 -26.79 -32.98
C LEU A 129 46.07 -27.84 -32.40
N THR A 130 44.83 -27.46 -32.10
CA THR A 130 43.82 -28.43 -31.59
C THR A 130 43.36 -29.44 -32.62
N LEU A 131 43.40 -29.10 -33.92
CA LEU A 131 43.09 -30.04 -35.01
C LEU A 131 44.26 -30.98 -35.30
N LEU A 132 45.50 -30.51 -35.12
CA LEU A 132 46.72 -31.30 -35.32
C LEU A 132 47.02 -32.28 -34.16
N ASP A 133 46.41 -32.11 -32.98
CA ASP A 133 46.63 -32.98 -31.81
C ASP A 133 46.29 -34.46 -32.08
N GLY A 134 45.48 -34.74 -33.12
CA GLY A 134 45.14 -36.09 -33.59
C GLY A 134 45.77 -36.52 -34.93
N SER A 135 46.60 -35.66 -35.56
CA SER A 135 47.18 -35.92 -36.88
C SER A 135 48.71 -35.99 -36.80
N ALA A 136 49.29 -37.16 -37.04
CA ALA A 136 50.73 -37.35 -37.09
C ALA A 136 51.33 -36.65 -38.33
N GLY A 137 51.88 -35.45 -38.17
CA GLY A 137 52.44 -34.68 -39.27
C GLY A 137 53.70 -33.91 -38.89
N ASN A 138 54.64 -33.81 -39.83
CA ASN A 138 55.94 -33.11 -39.68
C ASN A 138 55.81 -31.62 -39.32
N TYR A 139 54.64 -31.02 -39.53
CA TYR A 139 54.36 -29.62 -39.21
C TYR A 139 53.94 -29.37 -37.75
N GLN A 140 53.57 -30.42 -37.01
CA GLN A 140 53.15 -30.33 -35.61
C GLN A 140 54.17 -29.61 -34.70
N PRO A 141 55.48 -29.92 -34.72
CA PRO A 141 56.45 -29.22 -33.86
C PRO A 141 56.61 -27.74 -34.23
N LEU A 142 56.41 -27.37 -35.49
CA LEU A 142 56.51 -25.98 -35.94
C LEU A 142 55.34 -25.14 -35.45
N VAL A 143 54.11 -25.67 -35.59
CA VAL A 143 52.89 -25.02 -35.10
C VAL A 143 52.92 -24.96 -33.57
N ALA A 144 53.35 -26.04 -32.89
CA ALA A 144 53.50 -26.07 -31.44
C ALA A 144 54.50 -25.02 -30.92
N ARG A 145 55.68 -24.87 -31.54
CA ARG A 145 56.65 -23.83 -31.16
C ARG A 145 56.10 -22.41 -31.33
N ASN A 146 55.42 -22.14 -32.45
CA ASN A 146 54.78 -20.85 -32.68
C ASN A 146 53.65 -20.57 -31.68
N ALA A 147 52.83 -21.58 -31.36
CA ALA A 147 51.78 -21.48 -30.37
C ALA A 147 52.33 -21.24 -28.96
N ILE A 148 53.41 -21.93 -28.57
CA ILE A 148 54.10 -21.72 -27.28
C ILE A 148 54.62 -20.29 -27.18
N SER A 149 55.34 -19.81 -28.20
CA SER A 149 55.87 -18.44 -28.24
C SER A 149 54.76 -17.40 -28.11
N LYS A 150 53.64 -17.55 -28.84
CA LYS A 150 52.51 -16.63 -28.74
C LYS A 150 51.70 -16.80 -27.46
N SER A 151 51.63 -17.99 -26.88
CA SER A 151 50.83 -18.26 -25.68
C SER A 151 51.33 -17.52 -24.44
N ALA A 152 52.64 -17.22 -24.38
CA ALA A 152 53.24 -16.47 -23.27
C ALA A 152 52.65 -15.05 -23.11
N GLY A 153 52.15 -14.45 -24.20
CA GLY A 153 51.53 -13.12 -24.19
C GLY A 153 50.01 -13.11 -23.98
N ILE A 154 49.37 -14.28 -23.82
CA ILE A 154 47.91 -14.38 -23.77
C ILE A 154 47.41 -14.14 -22.35
N GLN A 155 46.60 -13.10 -22.19
CA GLN A 155 45.93 -12.83 -20.93
C GLN A 155 44.59 -13.58 -20.91
N PRO A 156 44.36 -14.52 -19.96
CA PRO A 156 43.14 -15.32 -19.93
C PRO A 156 41.90 -14.54 -19.48
N ALA A 157 42.07 -13.42 -18.77
CA ALA A 157 40.97 -12.60 -18.24
C ALA A 157 40.11 -11.92 -19.31
N PRO A 158 40.66 -11.25 -20.35
CA PRO A 158 39.86 -10.64 -21.40
C PRO A 158 39.25 -11.65 -22.39
N VAL A 159 39.90 -12.81 -22.59
CA VAL A 159 39.46 -13.86 -23.52
C VAL A 159 38.17 -14.55 -23.05
N VAL A 160 37.94 -14.63 -21.74
CA VAL A 160 36.73 -15.26 -21.16
C VAL A 160 36.09 -14.32 -20.13
N PRO A 161 35.30 -13.33 -20.57
CA PRO A 161 34.61 -12.42 -19.69
C PRO A 161 33.54 -13.18 -18.90
N LEU A 162 33.63 -13.12 -17.57
CA LEU A 162 32.58 -13.63 -16.69
C LEU A 162 31.25 -12.93 -17.04
N PRO A 163 30.15 -13.68 -17.19
CA PRO A 163 28.86 -13.11 -17.60
C PRO A 163 28.34 -12.06 -16.62
N LEU A 164 28.71 -12.17 -15.33
CA LEU A 164 28.35 -11.23 -14.28
C LEU A 164 29.00 -9.84 -14.43
N SER A 165 30.13 -9.69 -15.12
CA SER A 165 30.80 -8.38 -15.25
C SER A 165 30.32 -7.56 -16.44
N ARG A 166 29.59 -8.17 -17.40
CA ARG A 166 29.11 -7.49 -18.62
C ARG A 166 27.65 -7.03 -18.54
N GLY A 167 26.88 -7.48 -17.54
CA GLY A 167 25.50 -7.06 -17.34
C GLY A 167 25.32 -5.58 -16.98
N SER A 168 26.36 -4.88 -16.53
CA SER A 168 26.27 -3.47 -16.12
C SER A 168 26.72 -2.45 -17.17
N ARG A 169 27.34 -2.85 -18.29
CA ARG A 169 28.02 -1.91 -19.20
C ARG A 169 27.43 -1.70 -20.59
N LYS A 170 26.35 -2.39 -20.97
CA LYS A 170 25.66 -2.13 -22.25
C LYS A 170 24.14 -2.14 -22.10
N THR A 171 23.61 -1.28 -21.25
CA THR A 171 22.26 -0.73 -21.42
C THR A 171 22.36 0.58 -22.21
N ARG A 172 22.88 0.50 -23.45
CA ARG A 172 22.78 1.60 -24.42
C ARG A 172 21.47 1.39 -25.17
N GLY A 173 20.42 2.11 -24.76
CA GLY A 173 19.19 2.23 -25.53
C GLY A 173 17.94 1.57 -24.94
N ARG A 174 17.41 2.13 -23.85
CA ARG A 174 16.00 2.62 -23.80
C ARG A 174 15.83 3.50 -22.56
N PRO A 175 16.01 4.84 -22.64
CA PRO A 175 15.62 5.73 -21.54
C PRO A 175 14.09 5.93 -21.48
N GLY A 176 13.29 5.01 -22.07
CA GLY A 176 11.83 5.05 -22.06
C GLY A 176 11.19 4.28 -20.91
N CYS A 177 11.77 3.15 -20.47
CA CYS A 177 11.15 2.35 -19.40
C CYS A 177 11.56 2.78 -17.99
N ARG A 178 12.61 3.59 -17.83
CA ARG A 178 13.00 4.10 -16.50
C ARG A 178 12.06 5.20 -15.99
N ARG A 179 11.28 5.85 -16.88
CA ARG A 179 10.16 6.73 -16.48
C ARG A 179 8.90 5.95 -16.07
N ALA A 180 8.67 4.76 -16.61
CA ALA A 180 7.55 3.91 -16.18
C ALA A 180 7.83 3.21 -14.83
N ALA A 181 9.07 2.77 -14.59
CA ALA A 181 9.47 2.16 -13.32
C ALA A 181 9.59 3.17 -12.15
N GLY A 182 9.67 4.47 -12.45
CA GLY A 182 9.59 5.54 -11.44
C GLY A 182 8.16 5.89 -11.02
N ALA A 183 7.16 5.54 -11.84
CA ALA A 183 5.75 5.75 -11.52
C ALA A 183 5.15 4.60 -10.69
N CYS A 184 5.82 3.43 -10.64
CA CYS A 184 5.41 2.26 -9.85
C CYS A 184 6.39 1.91 -8.72
N ARG A 185 7.20 2.86 -8.25
CA ARG A 185 7.82 2.74 -6.93
C ARG A 185 6.87 3.34 -5.90
N PRO A 186 6.21 2.55 -5.04
CA PRO A 186 5.62 3.13 -3.85
C PRO A 186 6.75 3.86 -3.11
N PRO A 187 6.54 5.10 -2.63
CA PRO A 187 7.54 5.80 -1.86
C PRO A 187 7.74 4.98 -0.59
N PHE A 188 8.80 4.17 -0.57
CA PHE A 188 9.30 3.55 0.63
C PHE A 188 9.96 4.67 1.42
N ASP A 189 9.14 5.45 2.11
CA ASP A 189 9.53 6.47 3.07
C ASP A 189 9.67 5.75 4.43
N PRO A 190 10.91 5.46 4.89
CA PRO A 190 11.12 4.73 6.14
C PRO A 190 10.78 5.55 7.40
N PHE A 191 10.33 6.81 7.26
CA PHE A 191 10.04 7.70 8.39
C PHE A 191 8.60 8.23 8.44
N ASP A 192 7.71 7.81 7.53
CA ASP A 192 6.30 8.25 7.50
C ASP A 192 6.13 9.80 7.47
N GLU A 193 7.17 10.54 7.09
CA GLU A 193 7.15 12.00 7.13
C GLU A 193 6.19 12.56 6.09
N VAL A 194 6.10 11.90 4.93
CA VAL A 194 5.14 12.28 3.88
C VAL A 194 3.71 11.96 4.31
N ALA A 195 3.48 10.83 5.00
CA ALA A 195 2.16 10.47 5.54
C ALA A 195 1.70 11.49 6.62
N ARG A 196 2.60 11.87 7.54
CA ARG A 196 2.31 12.90 8.56
C ARG A 196 2.09 14.27 7.94
N ALA A 197 2.86 14.64 6.92
CA ALA A 197 2.67 15.92 6.22
C ALA A 197 1.31 15.98 5.51
N ASP A 198 0.84 14.87 4.96
CA ASP A 198 -0.46 14.79 4.31
C ASP A 198 -1.62 14.72 5.32
N GLU A 199 -1.44 14.05 6.47
CA GLU A 199 -2.38 14.13 7.61
C GLU A 199 -2.51 15.56 8.13
N ILE A 200 -1.41 16.28 8.28
CA ILE A 200 -1.42 17.69 8.71
C ILE A 200 -2.12 18.58 7.67
N LYS A 201 -1.93 18.33 6.38
CA LYS A 201 -2.66 19.04 5.32
C LYS A 201 -4.16 18.72 5.36
N GLN A 202 -4.53 17.45 5.54
CA GLN A 202 -5.92 17.04 5.67
C GLN A 202 -6.57 17.72 6.88
N GLN A 203 -5.92 17.67 8.04
CA GLN A 203 -6.37 18.37 9.25
C GLN A 203 -6.50 19.88 9.03
N ARG A 204 -5.56 20.53 8.32
CA ARG A 204 -5.69 21.95 7.98
C ARG A 204 -6.87 22.23 7.06
N THR A 205 -7.09 21.39 6.04
CA THR A 205 -8.24 21.57 5.14
C THR A 205 -9.58 21.30 5.84
N GLU A 206 -9.61 20.37 6.79
CA GLU A 206 -10.78 20.12 7.64
C GLU A 206 -11.03 21.29 8.59
N LEU A 207 -9.98 21.80 9.27
CA LEU A 207 -10.08 23.01 10.10
C LEU A 207 -10.52 24.24 9.30
N GLU A 208 -10.05 24.41 8.06
CA GLU A 208 -10.52 25.49 7.20
C GLU A 208 -12.00 25.31 6.81
N ARG A 209 -12.43 24.07 6.52
CA ARG A 209 -13.84 23.76 6.25
C ARG A 209 -14.70 24.00 7.48
N GLU A 210 -14.24 23.62 8.66
CA GLU A 210 -14.91 23.86 9.94
C GLU A 210 -14.94 25.34 10.28
N ALA A 211 -13.85 26.08 10.05
CA ALA A 211 -13.80 27.52 10.24
C ALA A 211 -14.77 28.23 9.28
N ARG A 212 -14.86 27.81 8.03
CA ARG A 212 -15.87 28.32 7.07
C ARG A 212 -17.28 28.00 7.51
N LYS A 213 -17.56 26.76 7.95
CA LYS A 213 -18.86 26.37 8.52
C LYS A 213 -19.19 27.17 9.77
N THR A 214 -18.20 27.49 10.60
CA THR A 214 -18.36 28.27 11.82
C THR A 214 -18.60 29.74 11.51
N LYS A 215 -17.94 30.32 10.51
CA LYS A 215 -18.21 31.66 10.00
C LYS A 215 -19.62 31.79 9.45
N VAL A 216 -20.04 30.84 8.59
CA VAL A 216 -21.41 30.79 8.07
C VAL A 216 -22.42 30.59 9.21
N ARG A 217 -22.10 29.80 10.23
CA ARG A 217 -22.95 29.64 11.42
C ARG A 217 -23.01 30.92 12.26
N ALA A 218 -21.91 31.65 12.40
CA ALA A 218 -21.88 32.93 13.11
C ALA A 218 -22.69 34.00 12.37
N GLU A 219 -22.61 34.05 11.04
CA GLU A 219 -23.41 34.92 10.18
C GLU A 219 -24.92 34.56 10.24
N GLN A 220 -25.25 33.26 10.21
CA GLN A 220 -26.64 32.81 10.41
C GLN A 220 -27.18 33.15 11.80
N LEU A 221 -26.34 33.06 12.84
CA LEU A 221 -26.74 33.42 14.20
C LEU A 221 -26.93 34.93 14.35
N SER A 222 -26.10 35.75 13.72
CA SER A 222 -26.31 37.21 13.73
C SER A 222 -27.59 37.60 12.99
N ASP A 223 -27.88 36.97 11.85
CA ASP A 223 -29.10 37.24 11.09
C ASP A 223 -30.36 36.77 11.84
N GLU A 224 -30.33 35.60 12.49
CA GLU A 224 -31.45 35.07 13.30
C GLU A 224 -31.69 35.87 14.60
N GLU A 225 -30.63 36.40 15.22
CA GLU A 225 -30.74 37.30 16.37
C GLU A 225 -31.38 38.63 15.98
N ASP A 226 -31.05 39.16 14.80
CA ASP A 226 -31.62 40.41 14.29
C ASP A 226 -33.08 40.26 13.83
N GLU A 227 -33.50 39.09 13.31
CA GLU A 227 -34.89 38.84 12.91
C GLU A 227 -35.86 38.60 14.10
N ASN A 228 -35.41 37.95 15.18
CA ASN A 228 -36.24 37.71 16.37
C ASN A 228 -36.23 38.90 17.36
N SER A 229 -35.20 39.72 17.30
CA SER A 229 -35.00 40.93 18.09
C SER A 229 -36.16 41.95 18.04
N PRO A 230 -36.77 42.32 16.89
CA PRO A 230 -37.77 43.38 16.84
C PRO A 230 -39.08 43.01 17.53
N GLN A 231 -39.58 41.78 17.39
CA GLN A 231 -40.84 41.36 18.01
C GLN A 231 -40.70 41.20 19.53
N VAL A 232 -39.56 40.68 19.99
CA VAL A 232 -39.25 40.56 21.42
C VAL A 232 -39.03 41.94 22.04
N LYS A 233 -38.33 42.86 21.36
CA LYS A 233 -38.14 44.25 21.80
C LYS A 233 -39.48 45.00 21.89
N GLN A 234 -40.35 44.88 20.89
CA GLN A 234 -41.69 45.48 20.92
C GLN A 234 -42.53 44.95 22.10
N ALA A 235 -42.50 43.64 22.38
CA ALA A 235 -43.20 43.07 23.54
C ALA A 235 -42.63 43.56 24.88
N ILE A 236 -41.31 43.72 25.00
CA ILE A 236 -40.65 44.29 26.18
C ILE A 236 -41.03 45.76 26.37
N ASP A 237 -41.07 46.54 25.29
CA ASP A 237 -41.48 47.95 25.33
C ASP A 237 -42.96 48.13 25.64
N GLU A 238 -43.84 47.26 25.11
CA GLU A 238 -45.26 47.21 25.49
C GLU A 238 -45.43 46.87 26.98
N LEU A 239 -44.66 45.92 27.51
CA LEU A 239 -44.67 45.57 28.92
C LEU A 239 -44.17 46.74 29.79
N LYS A 240 -43.10 47.42 29.37
CA LYS A 240 -42.54 48.59 30.05
C LYS A 240 -43.51 49.77 30.02
N ALA A 241 -44.21 49.99 28.90
CA ALA A 241 -45.24 51.00 28.79
C ALA A 241 -46.48 50.66 29.63
N ALA A 242 -46.89 49.39 29.68
CA ALA A 242 -47.97 48.92 30.54
C ALA A 242 -47.63 49.10 32.02
N LEU A 243 -46.40 48.75 32.44
CA LEU A 243 -45.90 48.97 33.80
C LEU A 243 -45.86 50.46 34.19
N LYS A 244 -45.45 51.34 33.28
CA LYS A 244 -45.47 52.80 33.52
C LYS A 244 -46.88 53.39 33.65
N LYS A 245 -47.89 52.78 33.02
CA LYS A 245 -49.29 53.21 33.06
C LYS A 245 -50.07 52.66 34.26
N MET A 246 -49.48 51.77 35.07
CA MET A 246 -50.13 51.23 36.26
C MET A 246 -50.12 52.25 37.39
N ALA A 247 -51.31 52.63 37.87
CA ALA A 247 -51.47 53.45 39.07
C ALA A 247 -51.61 52.55 40.31
N THR A 248 -51.03 52.95 41.45
CA THR A 248 -51.11 52.22 42.73
C THR A 248 -52.54 52.13 43.30
N ALA A 249 -53.46 52.94 42.79
CA ALA A 249 -54.85 53.04 43.24
C ALA A 249 -55.81 51.98 42.64
N ALA A 250 -55.42 51.20 41.63
CA ALA A 250 -56.31 50.25 40.94
C ALA A 250 -55.67 48.85 40.76
N PRO A 251 -55.55 48.06 41.85
CA PRO A 251 -54.84 46.78 41.83
C PRO A 251 -55.45 45.72 40.89
N ASP A 252 -56.78 45.67 40.78
CA ASP A 252 -57.46 44.65 39.97
C ASP A 252 -57.37 44.90 38.46
N ALA A 253 -57.36 46.17 38.04
CA ALA A 253 -57.11 46.54 36.64
C ALA A 253 -55.66 46.24 36.23
N ASN A 254 -54.70 46.53 37.12
CA ASN A 254 -53.28 46.23 36.91
C ASN A 254 -53.03 44.72 36.79
N ARG A 255 -53.68 43.90 37.62
CA ARG A 255 -53.59 42.43 37.55
C ARG A 255 -54.11 41.88 36.21
N LYS A 256 -55.20 42.44 35.68
CA LYS A 256 -55.74 42.04 34.36
C LYS A 256 -54.76 42.36 33.23
N LEU A 257 -54.18 43.57 33.22
CA LEU A 257 -53.18 43.97 32.23
C LEU A 257 -51.89 43.14 32.31
N LEU A 258 -51.39 42.86 33.52
CA LEU A 258 -50.23 41.98 33.72
C LEU A 258 -50.50 40.55 33.25
N ASN A 259 -51.69 40.00 33.52
CA ASN A 259 -52.06 38.67 33.05
C ASN A 259 -52.18 38.59 31.53
N GLN A 260 -52.67 39.65 30.87
CA GLN A 260 -52.70 39.73 29.40
C GLN A 260 -51.29 39.77 28.82
N GLN A 261 -50.40 40.58 29.39
CA GLN A 261 -49.00 40.65 28.95
C GLN A 261 -48.24 39.34 29.23
N ARG A 262 -48.49 38.68 30.37
CA ARG A 262 -47.93 37.36 30.68
C ARG A 262 -48.38 36.28 29.69
N LYS A 263 -49.63 36.32 29.24
CA LYS A 263 -50.13 35.40 28.20
C LYS A 263 -49.44 35.66 26.86
N LYS A 264 -49.39 36.92 26.40
CA LYS A 264 -48.68 37.30 25.18
C LYS A 264 -47.21 36.87 25.20
N LEU A 265 -46.52 37.09 26.32
CA LEU A 265 -45.12 36.69 26.48
C LEU A 265 -44.96 35.17 26.48
N GLY A 266 -45.90 34.44 27.10
CA GLY A 266 -45.93 32.99 27.08
C GLY A 266 -46.20 32.39 25.70
N ASP A 267 -47.08 33.02 24.91
CA ASP A 267 -47.37 32.59 23.55
C ASP A 267 -46.18 32.87 22.61
N LEU A 268 -45.51 34.02 22.75
CA LEU A 268 -44.27 34.34 22.04
C LEU A 268 -43.14 33.36 22.39
N HIS A 269 -43.00 33.01 23.67
CA HIS A 269 -41.99 32.04 24.12
C HIS A 269 -42.23 30.65 23.51
N LYS A 270 -43.48 30.18 23.51
CA LYS A 270 -43.86 28.91 22.87
C LYS A 270 -43.62 28.92 21.36
N MET A 271 -43.88 30.02 20.68
CA MET A 271 -43.61 30.14 19.23
C MET A 271 -42.10 30.13 18.94
N ALA A 272 -41.30 30.84 19.72
CA ALA A 272 -39.85 30.85 19.59
C ALA A 272 -39.24 29.46 19.86
N ASP A 273 -39.72 28.77 20.90
CA ASP A 273 -39.25 27.43 21.24
C ASP A 273 -39.66 26.39 20.20
N ALA A 274 -40.91 26.42 19.73
CA ALA A 274 -41.38 25.52 18.68
C ALA A 274 -40.62 25.73 17.37
N HIS A 275 -40.28 26.97 17.03
CA HIS A 275 -39.48 27.29 15.84
C HIS A 275 -38.05 26.78 15.98
N LYS A 276 -37.37 27.05 17.11
CA LYS A 276 -36.02 26.53 17.39
C LYS A 276 -36.00 25.00 17.42
N LEU A 277 -37.03 24.37 17.98
CA LEU A 277 -37.15 22.92 18.06
C LEU A 277 -37.35 22.31 16.66
N LYS A 278 -38.24 22.87 15.83
CA LYS A 278 -38.42 22.44 14.44
C LYS A 278 -37.15 22.63 13.60
N GLN A 279 -36.43 23.74 13.81
CA GLN A 279 -35.19 24.04 13.11
C GLN A 279 -34.05 23.11 13.50
N THR A 280 -33.88 22.82 14.80
CA THR A 280 -32.89 21.86 15.29
C THR A 280 -33.18 20.43 14.81
N LEU A 281 -34.44 20.00 14.83
CA LEU A 281 -34.86 18.67 14.35
C LEU A 281 -34.60 18.49 12.84
N ASN A 282 -34.88 19.52 12.04
CA ASN A 282 -34.61 19.53 10.59
C ASN A 282 -33.12 19.68 10.25
N ARG A 283 -32.30 20.22 11.16
CA ARG A 283 -30.85 20.44 10.96
C ARG A 283 -30.03 19.22 11.37
N THR A 284 -30.44 18.46 12.38
CA THR A 284 -29.76 17.22 12.84
C THR A 284 -29.90 16.07 11.83
N THR A 285 -30.94 16.08 11.00
CA THR A 285 -31.20 15.01 10.02
C THR A 285 -30.20 14.93 8.87
N ASN A 286 -29.44 15.99 8.57
CA ASN A 286 -28.60 16.04 7.37
C ASN A 286 -27.08 15.90 7.57
N ASP A 287 -26.50 16.20 8.75
CA ASP A 287 -25.02 16.30 8.84
C ASP A 287 -24.33 15.55 10.01
N GLN A 288 -25.05 14.94 10.96
CA GLN A 288 -24.41 14.20 12.07
C GLN A 288 -24.82 12.72 12.08
N LYS A 289 -24.11 11.90 11.28
CA LYS A 289 -24.18 10.44 11.33
C LYS A 289 -23.35 9.88 12.49
N PHE A 290 -23.76 10.12 13.74
CA PHE A 290 -23.25 9.37 14.88
C PHE A 290 -24.32 8.37 15.34
N GLY A 291 -24.14 7.10 14.98
CA GLY A 291 -24.99 5.97 15.40
C GLY A 291 -26.47 6.11 15.04
N GLN A 292 -26.85 5.64 13.84
CA GLN A 292 -28.22 5.65 13.29
C GLN A 292 -29.31 5.50 14.36
N ILE A 293 -29.97 6.61 14.66
CA ILE A 293 -31.33 6.60 15.20
C ILE A 293 -32.23 6.82 13.98
N ASP A 294 -33.06 5.83 13.67
CA ASP A 294 -33.98 5.89 12.53
C ASP A 294 -34.88 7.13 12.63
N SER A 295 -34.94 7.95 11.57
CA SER A 295 -35.78 9.15 11.49
C SER A 295 -37.24 8.97 11.93
N PRO A 296 -37.95 7.83 11.67
CA PRO A 296 -39.32 7.66 12.14
C PRO A 296 -39.45 7.59 13.67
N LYS A 297 -38.40 7.19 14.40
CA LYS A 297 -38.43 7.15 15.87
C LYS A 297 -38.37 8.55 16.47
N VAL A 298 -37.61 9.44 15.84
CA VAL A 298 -37.47 10.84 16.28
C VAL A 298 -38.77 11.61 16.08
N GLU A 299 -39.44 11.41 14.94
CA GLU A 299 -40.77 11.99 14.70
C GLU A 299 -41.80 11.51 15.73
N LYS A 300 -41.75 10.23 16.09
CA LYS A 300 -42.64 9.64 17.10
C LYS A 300 -42.39 10.23 18.49
N TRP A 301 -41.13 10.38 18.89
CA TRP A 301 -40.78 11.04 20.16
C TRP A 301 -41.19 12.51 20.18
N SER A 302 -41.05 13.23 19.06
CA SER A 302 -41.50 14.63 18.96
C SER A 302 -43.01 14.74 19.17
N LYS A 303 -43.78 13.82 18.58
CA LYS A 303 -45.24 13.80 18.70
C LYS A 303 -45.70 13.43 20.12
N GLU A 304 -45.06 12.43 20.73
CA GLU A 304 -45.37 12.00 22.10
C GLU A 304 -45.01 13.07 23.14
N LEU A 305 -43.91 13.82 22.94
CA LEU A 305 -43.56 14.96 23.80
C LEU A 305 -44.54 16.13 23.64
N GLN A 306 -45.04 16.35 22.42
CA GLN A 306 -46.09 17.34 22.15
C GLN A 306 -47.44 16.95 22.78
N GLU A 307 -47.68 15.65 22.91
CA GLU A 307 -48.84 15.06 23.59
C GLU A 307 -48.61 14.88 25.12
N GLY A 308 -47.41 15.19 25.63
CA GLY A 308 -47.07 15.16 27.05
C GLY A 308 -46.71 13.78 27.63
N SER A 309 -46.53 12.76 26.78
CA SER A 309 -46.14 11.40 27.19
C SER A 309 -44.62 11.19 27.13
N THR A 310 -44.04 10.59 28.18
CA THR A 310 -42.59 10.32 28.29
C THR A 310 -42.26 8.83 28.43
N ASP A 311 -43.25 7.95 28.28
CA ASP A 311 -43.14 6.55 28.68
C ASP A 311 -42.23 5.74 27.74
N ASN A 312 -42.27 6.00 26.43
CA ASN A 312 -41.40 5.33 25.46
C ASN A 312 -39.92 5.76 25.58
N LEU A 313 -39.66 7.02 25.92
CA LEU A 313 -38.30 7.53 26.16
C LEU A 313 -37.67 6.85 27.39
N LYS A 314 -38.44 6.67 28.47
CA LYS A 314 -37.98 5.92 29.66
C LYS A 314 -37.69 4.46 29.34
N LYS A 315 -38.54 3.82 28.54
CA LYS A 315 -38.40 2.42 28.15
C LYS A 315 -37.16 2.17 27.29
N GLU A 316 -36.84 3.08 26.38
CA GLU A 316 -35.61 3.05 25.57
C GLU A 316 -34.35 3.36 26.38
N LEU A 317 -34.42 4.25 27.37
CA LEU A 317 -33.30 4.51 28.27
C LEU A 317 -32.97 3.27 29.12
N GLU A 318 -34.00 2.56 29.60
CA GLU A 318 -33.82 1.29 30.28
C GLU A 318 -33.28 0.18 29.38
N SER A 319 -33.74 0.10 28.12
CA SER A 319 -33.28 -0.92 27.17
C SER A 319 -31.78 -0.74 26.90
N LYS A 320 -31.31 0.50 26.66
CA LYS A 320 -29.89 0.84 26.46
C LYS A 320 -29.06 0.61 27.72
N ARG A 321 -29.59 0.95 28.90
CA ARG A 321 -28.92 0.68 30.18
C ARG A 321 -28.76 -0.82 30.41
N ARG A 322 -29.73 -1.64 30.02
CA ARG A 322 -29.65 -3.11 30.05
C ARG A 322 -28.65 -3.65 29.04
N THR A 323 -28.59 -3.12 27.80
CA THR A 323 -27.61 -3.56 26.79
C THR A 323 -26.18 -3.19 27.18
N SER A 324 -25.97 -2.02 27.77
CA SER A 324 -24.67 -1.61 28.31
C SER A 324 -24.24 -2.48 29.50
N ARG A 325 -25.19 -2.88 30.37
CA ARG A 325 -24.90 -3.75 31.52
C ARG A 325 -24.64 -5.22 31.13
N ASN A 326 -25.20 -5.69 30.01
CA ASN A 326 -25.04 -7.07 29.51
C ASN A 326 -23.90 -7.26 28.50
N SER A 327 -23.09 -6.22 28.21
CA SER A 327 -21.90 -6.39 27.36
C SER A 327 -20.77 -7.03 28.17
N PRO A 328 -20.30 -8.25 27.83
CA PRO A 328 -19.19 -8.90 28.53
C PRO A 328 -17.86 -8.20 28.17
N ASN A 329 -17.15 -7.72 29.19
CA ASN A 329 -15.73 -7.36 29.19
C ASN A 329 -15.14 -6.79 27.88
N LEU A 330 -15.16 -5.46 27.73
CA LEU A 330 -14.01 -4.79 27.14
C LEU A 330 -12.91 -4.81 28.19
N THR A 331 -12.06 -5.82 28.12
CA THR A 331 -10.78 -5.88 28.82
C THR A 331 -10.03 -4.59 28.52
N VAL A 332 -9.93 -3.72 29.52
CA VAL A 332 -8.96 -2.63 29.56
C VAL A 332 -7.60 -3.30 29.46
N THR A 333 -6.98 -3.28 28.27
CA THR A 333 -5.58 -3.63 28.12
C THR A 333 -4.78 -2.57 28.85
N THR A 334 -4.43 -2.87 30.10
CA THR A 334 -3.49 -2.11 30.90
C THR A 334 -2.16 -2.09 30.15
N VAL A 335 -1.84 -0.95 29.54
CA VAL A 335 -0.52 -0.69 28.96
C VAL A 335 0.52 -0.80 30.09
N PRO A 336 1.54 -1.68 29.98
CA PRO A 336 2.57 -1.75 30.99
C PRO A 336 3.43 -0.47 30.93
N ARG A 337 3.48 0.23 32.06
CA ARG A 337 4.35 1.38 32.31
C ARG A 337 5.81 0.95 32.11
N PRO A 338 6.63 1.64 31.29
CA PRO A 338 8.04 1.28 31.13
C PRO A 338 8.78 1.49 32.47
N ARG A 339 9.55 0.48 32.87
CA ARG A 339 10.44 0.54 34.04
C ARG A 339 11.41 1.71 33.86
N ARG A 340 11.38 2.61 34.83
CA ARG A 340 12.41 3.63 35.07
C ARG A 340 13.72 2.87 35.32
N SER A 341 14.71 3.06 34.45
CA SER A 341 16.09 2.68 34.70
C SER A 341 16.67 3.64 35.73
N ASP A 342 17.08 3.12 36.88
CA ASP A 342 17.86 3.86 37.86
C ASP A 342 19.26 4.17 37.28
N PRO A 343 19.81 5.37 37.49
CA PRO A 343 21.16 5.70 37.09
C PRO A 343 22.16 5.14 38.11
N SER A 344 23.26 4.58 37.58
CA SER A 344 24.49 4.28 38.30
C SER A 344 25.30 5.54 38.56
#